data_AF-A0A847JHT0-F1
#
_entry.id   AF-A0A847JHT0-F1
#
_cell.length_a   1.000
_cell.length_b   1.000
_cell.length_c   1.000
_cell.angle_alpha   90.00
_cell.angle_beta   90.00
_cell.angle_gamma   90.00
#
_symmetry.space_group_name_H-M   'P 1'
#
loop_
_entity.id
_entity.type
_entity.pdbx_description
1 polymer ?
#
loop_
_entity_poly.entity_id
_entity_poly.type
_entity_poly.pdbx_seq_one_letter_code
_entity_poly.pdbx_strand_id
1 'polypeptide(L)'
;MLRRFVPALSRHRRSGAATAAFGLVVGVVAASGAARAEDDVSPYRPLRAETGAAVVPSPDLAETVERLRAAAAAKDVDAVGALFAARLTFVVSGITLDVPRSVERRPARTSAKDVLADVASLHEEGDLPARGAPVPPRPSATEVALRVILDDLEEADWGRDPLVPGAVCTYRGARWSAREARVRGSGEAGFWVTAPTEVRAAAEDAETVARLVPGRIYFQGYLDTPTEGWRGIRLPAGGVGAVPDAKLHPTRVGGLCFSAKTGGGWIVSTFTASRL
;
A
#
# COMPACT_ATOMS: atom_id res chain seq x y z
N MET A 1 -10.45 32.03 -71.07
CA MET A 1 -10.83 31.49 -72.40
C MET A 1 -10.72 29.97 -72.33
N LEU A 2 -11.81 29.22 -72.14
CA LEU A 2 -12.75 28.66 -73.14
C LEU A 2 -12.14 27.62 -74.11
N ARG A 3 -12.83 26.45 -74.15
CA ARG A 3 -12.85 25.31 -75.12
C ARG A 3 -12.02 24.08 -74.70
N ARG A 4 -12.65 22.97 -74.26
CA ARG A 4 -13.38 21.89 -75.00
C ARG A 4 -12.49 21.13 -75.99
N PHE A 5 -12.28 19.82 -75.78
CA PHE A 5 -12.60 18.71 -76.71
C PHE A 5 -12.38 17.33 -76.04
N VAL A 6 -13.24 16.38 -76.39
CA VAL A 6 -13.41 14.94 -76.04
C VAL A 6 -13.59 14.22 -77.41
N PRO A 7 -13.54 12.87 -77.66
CA PRO A 7 -13.22 11.64 -76.89
C PRO A 7 -12.26 10.63 -77.61
N ALA A 8 -12.03 9.46 -76.97
CA ALA A 8 -12.33 8.09 -77.48
C ALA A 8 -11.18 7.05 -77.49
N LEU A 9 -11.51 5.89 -76.90
CA LEU A 9 -11.12 4.47 -77.19
C LEU A 9 -10.80 3.74 -75.87
N SER A 10 -11.77 3.07 -75.24
CA SER A 10 -12.28 1.70 -75.50
C SER A 10 -11.34 0.57 -75.06
N ARG A 11 -11.70 -0.10 -73.95
CA ARG A 11 -12.07 -1.53 -73.83
C ARG A 11 -11.56 -2.20 -72.54
N HIS A 12 -12.56 -2.72 -71.82
CA HIS A 12 -12.58 -3.96 -71.05
C HIS A 12 -11.44 -4.27 -70.06
N ARG A 13 -11.81 -4.29 -68.77
CA ARG A 13 -11.82 -5.57 -68.04
C ARG A 13 -12.83 -5.57 -66.91
N ARG A 14 -13.34 -6.78 -66.68
CA ARG A 14 -14.54 -7.18 -65.96
C ARG A 14 -14.50 -6.83 -64.47
N SER A 15 -15.68 -6.46 -63.98
CA SER A 15 -16.08 -6.42 -62.59
C SER A 15 -15.87 -7.78 -61.91
N GLY A 16 -15.20 -7.76 -60.76
CA GLY A 16 -15.18 -8.84 -59.79
C GLY A 16 -15.38 -8.22 -58.41
N ALA A 17 -16.65 -8.06 -58.02
CA ALA A 17 -17.03 -7.80 -56.64
C ALA A 17 -17.45 -9.13 -56.03
N ALA A 18 -16.69 -9.61 -55.05
CA ALA A 18 -17.12 -10.64 -54.12
C ALA A 18 -16.40 -10.40 -52.79
N THR A 19 -17.02 -9.54 -51.99
CA THR A 19 -17.29 -9.74 -50.57
C THR A 19 -16.23 -10.56 -49.80
N ALA A 20 -15.22 -9.88 -49.28
CA ALA A 20 -14.42 -10.43 -48.19
C ALA A 20 -15.30 -10.46 -46.93
N ALA A 21 -15.83 -11.64 -46.60
CA ALA A 21 -16.38 -11.93 -45.29
C ALA A 21 -15.25 -11.84 -44.28
N PHE A 22 -15.17 -10.72 -43.56
CA PHE A 22 -14.41 -10.64 -42.31
C PHE A 22 -15.09 -11.57 -41.31
N GLY A 23 -14.60 -12.80 -41.25
CA GLY A 23 -14.93 -13.76 -40.21
C GLY A 23 -14.46 -13.20 -38.87
N LEU A 24 -15.40 -12.65 -38.11
CA LEU A 24 -15.26 -12.36 -36.70
C LEU A 24 -15.10 -13.72 -35.98
N VAL A 25 -13.87 -14.19 -35.81
CA VAL A 25 -13.60 -15.29 -34.87
C VAL A 25 -13.76 -14.70 -33.48
N VAL A 26 -14.99 -14.78 -32.96
CA VAL A 26 -15.26 -14.69 -31.53
C VAL A 26 -14.62 -15.93 -30.93
N GLY A 27 -13.35 -15.81 -30.57
CA GLY A 27 -12.69 -16.78 -29.70
C GLY A 27 -13.43 -16.73 -28.37
N VAL A 28 -14.32 -17.71 -28.15
CA VAL A 28 -14.84 -18.03 -26.82
C VAL A 28 -13.63 -18.47 -26.01
N VAL A 29 -13.04 -17.55 -25.26
CA VAL A 29 -12.12 -17.91 -24.18
C VAL A 29 -12.96 -18.70 -23.19
N ALA A 30 -12.71 -20.01 -23.14
CA ALA A 30 -13.28 -20.87 -22.14
C ALA A 30 -12.94 -20.26 -20.77
N ALA A 31 -13.98 -19.94 -20.00
CA ALA A 31 -13.86 -19.45 -18.64
C ALA A 31 -13.35 -20.60 -17.76
N SER A 32 -12.04 -20.80 -17.74
CA SER A 32 -11.37 -21.55 -16.68
C SER A 32 -11.64 -20.79 -15.39
N GLY A 33 -12.33 -21.46 -14.46
CA GLY A 33 -12.94 -20.83 -13.30
C GLY A 33 -11.95 -20.03 -12.46
N ALA A 34 -12.14 -18.71 -12.43
CA ALA A 34 -11.82 -17.95 -11.23
C ALA A 34 -12.52 -18.66 -10.06
N ALA A 35 -11.80 -18.89 -8.97
CA ALA A 35 -12.42 -19.37 -7.74
C ALA A 35 -13.61 -18.43 -7.42
N ARG A 36 -14.76 -19.02 -7.07
CA ARG A 36 -15.94 -18.24 -6.68
C ARG A 36 -15.64 -17.58 -5.34
N ALA A 37 -15.07 -16.38 -5.39
CA ALA A 37 -14.98 -15.52 -4.23
C ALA A 37 -16.40 -15.21 -3.74
N GLU A 38 -16.55 -15.07 -2.42
CA GLU A 38 -17.75 -14.55 -1.74
C GLU A 38 -18.16 -13.15 -2.26
N ASP A 39 -17.22 -12.50 -2.94
CA ASP A 39 -17.28 -11.16 -3.50
C ASP A 39 -17.53 -11.17 -5.02
N ASP A 40 -18.80 -11.36 -5.41
CA ASP A 40 -19.31 -11.16 -6.78
C ASP A 40 -19.40 -9.66 -7.13
N VAL A 41 -18.31 -8.92 -6.91
CA VAL A 41 -18.33 -7.46 -6.92
C VAL A 41 -18.05 -6.90 -8.30
N SER A 42 -18.84 -5.88 -8.65
CA SER A 42 -18.80 -5.17 -9.93
C SER A 42 -17.38 -4.76 -10.34
N PRO A 43 -17.12 -4.69 -11.66
CA PRO A 43 -15.88 -4.14 -12.18
C PRO A 43 -15.55 -2.78 -11.58
N TYR A 44 -14.27 -2.54 -11.32
CA TYR A 44 -13.83 -1.27 -10.74
C TYR A 44 -12.54 -0.79 -11.40
N ARG A 45 -12.27 0.50 -11.26
CA ARG A 45 -10.99 1.07 -11.66
C ARG A 45 -10.09 1.19 -10.43
N PRO A 46 -8.88 0.60 -10.45
CA PRO A 46 -7.89 0.78 -9.39
C PRO A 46 -7.65 2.26 -9.09
N LEU A 47 -7.53 2.58 -7.81
CA LEU A 47 -7.31 3.93 -7.32
C LEU A 47 -5.95 4.44 -7.81
N ARG A 48 -5.89 5.69 -8.27
CA ARG A 48 -4.59 6.32 -8.50
C ARG A 48 -3.92 6.58 -7.15
N ALA A 49 -2.63 6.28 -7.07
CA ALA A 49 -1.85 6.54 -5.88
C ALA A 49 -0.50 7.15 -6.22
N GLU A 50 -0.05 8.06 -5.37
CA GLU A 50 1.35 8.43 -5.26
C GLU A 50 1.99 7.47 -4.26
N THR A 51 3.06 6.80 -4.66
CA THR A 51 3.69 5.74 -3.87
C THR A 51 5.13 6.10 -3.53
N GLY A 52 5.55 5.79 -2.31
CA GLY A 52 6.90 6.00 -1.83
C GLY A 52 7.94 5.21 -2.60
N ALA A 53 9.03 5.88 -2.99
CA ALA A 53 10.20 5.20 -3.54
C ALA A 53 10.96 4.43 -2.45
N ALA A 54 11.60 3.33 -2.84
CA ALA A 54 12.57 2.65 -1.99
C ALA A 54 13.76 3.57 -1.74
N VAL A 55 14.36 3.47 -0.56
CA VAL A 55 15.54 4.25 -0.16
C VAL A 55 16.53 3.32 0.51
N VAL A 56 17.80 3.44 0.13
CA VAL A 56 18.88 2.87 0.93
C VAL A 56 19.25 3.90 2.00
N PRO A 57 19.16 3.56 3.31
CA PRO A 57 19.57 4.46 4.38
C PRO A 57 21.03 4.91 4.21
N SER A 58 21.31 6.19 4.47
CA SER A 58 22.69 6.67 4.52
C SER A 58 23.42 6.10 5.74
N PRO A 59 24.77 6.04 5.73
CA PRO A 59 25.54 5.60 6.90
C PRO A 59 25.15 6.33 8.19
N ASP A 60 25.01 7.66 8.15
CA ASP A 60 24.61 8.46 9.32
C ASP A 60 23.19 8.13 9.83
N LEU A 61 22.29 7.72 8.92
CA LEU A 61 20.93 7.30 9.29
C LEU A 61 21.00 5.91 9.95
N ALA A 62 21.76 4.98 9.36
CA ALA A 62 21.98 3.66 9.94
C ALA A 62 22.56 3.76 11.35
N GLU A 63 23.55 4.63 11.59
CA GLU A 63 24.10 4.86 12.94
C GLU A 63 23.03 5.38 13.91
N THR A 64 22.18 6.30 13.46
CA THR A 64 21.07 6.82 14.27
C THR A 64 20.04 5.73 14.60
N VAL A 65 19.74 4.86 13.65
CA VAL A 65 18.87 3.70 13.82
C VAL A 65 19.46 2.71 14.83
N GLU A 66 20.74 2.39 14.74
CA GLU A 66 21.39 1.50 15.71
C GLU A 66 21.36 2.06 17.13
N ARG A 67 21.60 3.37 17.29
CA ARG A 67 21.47 4.03 18.61
C ARG A 67 20.05 3.95 19.14
N LEU A 68 19.05 4.17 18.28
CA LEU A 68 17.64 4.06 18.69
C LEU A 68 17.29 2.63 19.10
N ARG A 69 17.71 1.63 18.31
CA ARG A 69 17.51 0.21 18.62
C ARG A 69 18.16 -0.17 19.94
N ALA A 70 19.42 0.20 20.14
CA ALA A 70 20.14 -0.08 21.37
C ALA A 70 19.48 0.56 22.60
N ALA A 71 19.08 1.84 22.50
CA ALA A 71 18.38 2.54 23.57
C ALA A 71 17.02 1.90 23.89
N ALA A 72 16.24 1.54 22.86
CA ALA A 72 14.94 0.89 23.03
C ALA A 72 15.07 -0.50 23.66
N ALA A 73 16.02 -1.32 23.20
CA ALA A 73 16.31 -2.64 23.76
C ALA A 73 16.79 -2.56 25.22
N ALA A 74 17.59 -1.55 25.56
CA ALA A 74 18.01 -1.27 26.94
C ALA A 74 16.91 -0.64 27.81
N LYS A 75 15.74 -0.33 27.23
CA LYS A 75 14.65 0.42 27.86
C LYS A 75 15.08 1.78 28.41
N ASP A 76 16.08 2.41 27.79
CA ASP A 76 16.58 3.74 28.14
C ASP A 76 15.70 4.81 27.50
N VAL A 77 14.68 5.24 28.24
CA VAL A 77 13.68 6.22 27.79
C VAL A 77 14.29 7.58 27.46
N ASP A 78 15.32 7.99 28.21
CA ASP A 78 15.94 9.30 28.00
C ASP A 78 16.81 9.29 26.73
N ALA A 79 17.57 8.22 26.49
CA ALA A 79 18.32 8.04 25.26
C ALA A 79 17.42 7.92 24.02
N VAL A 80 16.29 7.21 24.12
CA VAL A 80 15.27 7.17 23.07
C VAL A 80 14.72 8.58 22.82
N GLY A 81 14.37 9.30 23.89
CA GLY A 81 13.85 10.67 23.83
C GLY A 81 14.80 11.66 23.16
N ALA A 82 16.11 11.54 23.37
CA ALA A 82 17.13 12.38 22.74
C ALA A 82 17.19 12.23 21.20
N LEU A 83 16.65 11.14 20.67
CA LEU A 83 16.54 10.85 19.24
C LEU A 83 15.19 11.28 18.65
N PHE A 84 14.29 11.87 19.45
CA PHE A 84 13.01 12.40 18.99
C PHE A 84 13.10 13.88 18.68
N ALA A 85 12.45 14.30 17.59
CA ALA A 85 12.24 15.71 17.31
C ALA A 85 11.43 16.35 18.44
N ALA A 86 11.77 17.60 18.78
CA ALA A 86 11.03 18.38 19.77
C ALA A 86 9.53 18.50 19.43
N ARG A 87 9.19 18.40 18.14
CA ARG A 87 7.82 18.28 17.64
C ARG A 87 7.73 17.07 16.71
N LEU A 88 7.07 16.03 17.20
CA LEU A 88 6.74 14.86 16.40
C LEU A 88 5.47 15.09 15.60
N THR A 89 5.49 14.55 14.39
CA THR A 89 4.31 14.40 13.55
C THR A 89 3.73 13.02 13.75
N PHE A 90 2.41 12.88 13.71
CA PHE A 90 1.78 11.58 13.69
C PHE A 90 1.02 11.42 12.37
N VAL A 91 1.26 10.34 11.65
CA VAL A 91 0.45 9.99 10.48
C VAL A 91 -0.47 8.85 10.87
N VAL A 92 -1.76 9.09 10.78
CA VAL A 92 -2.77 8.09 11.10
C VAL A 92 -3.46 7.66 9.82
N SER A 93 -3.46 6.36 9.58
CA SER A 93 -4.17 5.72 8.47
C SER A 93 -5.42 5.02 9.00
N GLY A 94 -6.52 5.07 8.26
CA GLY A 94 -7.61 4.12 8.52
C GLY A 94 -7.24 2.74 8.01
N ILE A 95 -7.89 1.71 8.56
CA ILE A 95 -7.74 0.32 8.09
C ILE A 95 -8.30 0.15 6.67
N THR A 96 -9.32 0.92 6.34
CA THR A 96 -10.01 0.89 5.05
C THR A 96 -9.61 2.08 4.19
N LEU A 97 -9.68 1.92 2.87
CA LEU A 97 -9.25 2.95 1.92
C LEU A 97 -10.15 4.18 1.88
N ASP A 98 -11.36 4.06 2.41
CA ASP A 98 -12.35 5.12 2.42
C ASP A 98 -12.16 6.08 3.61
N VAL A 99 -11.27 5.73 4.54
CA VAL A 99 -10.75 6.62 5.60
C VAL A 99 -9.42 7.21 5.14
N PRO A 100 -9.30 8.55 5.02
CA PRO A 100 -8.07 9.17 4.56
C PRO A 100 -6.93 9.00 5.56
N ARG A 101 -5.72 8.76 5.03
CA ARG A 101 -4.51 9.01 5.80
C ARG A 101 -4.40 10.49 6.12
N SER A 102 -4.15 10.81 7.37
CA SER A 102 -4.11 12.19 7.86
C SER A 102 -2.87 12.44 8.70
N VAL A 103 -2.41 13.68 8.65
CA VAL A 103 -1.29 14.17 9.45
C VAL A 103 -1.86 14.84 10.70
N GLU A 104 -1.70 14.22 11.85
CA GLU A 104 -2.02 14.76 13.15
C GLU A 104 -0.82 15.54 13.70
N ARG A 105 -1.03 16.83 13.96
CA ARG A 105 -0.07 17.65 14.71
C ARG A 105 -0.46 17.65 16.17
N ARG A 106 0.34 17.00 17.01
CA ARG A 106 0.17 17.04 18.47
C ARG A 106 0.97 18.20 19.06
N PRO A 107 0.57 18.72 20.23
CA PRO A 107 1.40 19.66 20.99
C PRO A 107 2.79 19.09 21.24
N ALA A 108 3.80 19.95 21.29
CA ALA A 108 5.14 19.53 21.71
C ALA A 108 5.07 18.91 23.11
N ARG A 109 5.69 17.75 23.28
CA ARG A 109 5.79 17.09 24.58
C ARG A 109 7.03 17.56 25.31
N THR A 110 6.93 17.62 26.63
CA THR A 110 8.03 18.05 27.50
C THR A 110 8.87 16.89 28.01
N SER A 111 8.42 15.64 27.84
CA SER A 111 9.16 14.44 28.24
C SER A 111 9.07 13.33 27.20
N ALA A 112 10.09 12.46 27.17
CA ALA A 112 10.12 11.27 26.34
C ALA A 112 9.00 10.27 26.70
N LYS A 113 8.65 10.18 27.99
CA LYS A 113 7.54 9.32 28.46
C LYS A 113 6.20 9.74 27.87
N ASP A 114 5.93 11.04 27.77
CA ASP A 114 4.68 11.53 27.16
C ASP A 114 4.61 11.20 25.67
N VAL A 115 5.74 11.26 24.97
CA VAL A 115 5.82 10.82 23.58
C VAL A 115 5.56 9.32 23.46
N LEU A 116 6.21 8.50 24.30
CA LEU A 116 6.00 7.06 24.27
C LEU A 116 4.56 6.69 24.62
N ALA A 117 3.90 7.42 25.52
CA ALA A 117 2.47 7.26 25.78
C ALA A 117 1.61 7.60 24.56
N ASP A 118 1.94 8.66 23.82
CA ASP A 118 1.27 8.97 22.54
C ASP A 118 1.45 7.84 21.52
N VAL A 119 2.66 7.26 21.41
CA VAL A 119 2.95 6.12 20.52
C VAL A 119 2.17 4.88 20.94
N ALA A 120 2.16 4.55 22.22
CA ALA A 120 1.38 3.42 22.75
C ALA A 120 -0.11 3.58 22.46
N SER A 121 -0.67 4.78 22.66
CA SER A 121 -2.10 5.05 22.41
C SER A 121 -2.55 4.81 20.96
N LEU A 122 -1.60 4.79 20.00
CA LEU A 122 -1.88 4.48 18.61
C LEU A 122 -1.93 2.98 18.31
N HIS A 123 -1.45 2.15 19.24
CA HIS A 123 -1.28 0.70 19.12
C HIS A 123 -2.00 -0.07 20.23
N GLU A 124 -2.70 0.63 21.13
CA GLU A 124 -3.60 0.01 22.10
C GLU A 124 -4.87 -0.48 21.38
N GLU A 125 -4.76 -1.64 20.74
CA GLU A 125 -5.91 -2.48 20.39
C GLU A 125 -6.15 -3.43 21.56
N GLY A 126 -7.30 -3.29 22.22
CA GLY A 126 -7.66 -4.12 23.37
C GLY A 126 -8.38 -5.37 22.91
N ASP A 127 -7.68 -6.50 22.83
CA ASP A 127 -8.35 -7.80 22.88
C ASP A 127 -9.09 -7.92 24.21
N LEU A 128 -10.41 -7.97 24.14
CA LEU A 128 -11.21 -8.34 25.31
C LEU A 128 -10.96 -9.82 25.59
N PRO A 129 -10.49 -10.19 26.79
CA PRO A 129 -10.28 -11.59 27.10
C PRO A 129 -11.59 -12.35 26.98
N ALA A 130 -11.51 -13.61 26.56
CA ALA A 130 -12.65 -14.51 26.55
C ALA A 130 -13.35 -14.47 27.91
N ARG A 131 -14.69 -14.49 27.89
CA ARG A 131 -15.53 -14.30 29.08
C ARG A 131 -15.10 -15.27 30.20
N GLY A 132 -14.59 -14.72 31.31
CA GLY A 132 -14.17 -15.50 32.48
C GLY A 132 -12.67 -15.85 32.55
N ALA A 133 -11.86 -15.49 31.56
CA ALA A 133 -10.41 -15.61 31.66
C ALA A 133 -9.80 -14.46 32.48
N PRO A 134 -8.78 -14.72 33.32
CA PRO A 134 -8.02 -13.66 33.97
C PRO A 134 -7.43 -12.71 32.93
N VAL A 135 -7.61 -11.40 33.12
CA VAL A 135 -6.96 -10.39 32.28
C VAL A 135 -5.49 -10.34 32.69
N PRO A 136 -4.52 -10.67 31.82
CA PRO A 136 -3.11 -10.46 32.16
C PRO A 136 -2.87 -8.98 32.45
N PRO A 137 -1.93 -8.64 33.36
CA PRO A 137 -1.59 -7.26 33.62
C PRO A 137 -1.15 -6.59 32.32
N ARG A 138 -1.79 -5.47 31.99
CA ARG A 138 -1.45 -4.74 30.77
C ARG A 138 0.00 -4.24 30.86
N PRO A 139 0.81 -4.41 29.80
CA PRO A 139 2.13 -3.79 29.75
C PRO A 139 1.98 -2.28 29.92
N SER A 140 3.01 -1.64 30.49
CA SER A 140 3.02 -0.18 30.57
C SER A 140 3.06 0.44 29.16
N ALA A 141 2.51 1.64 28.99
CA ALA A 141 2.56 2.37 27.72
C ALA A 141 4.00 2.50 27.18
N THR A 142 4.97 2.72 28.06
CA THR A 142 6.39 2.74 27.71
C THR A 142 6.85 1.41 27.09
N GLU A 143 6.50 0.27 27.70
CA GLU A 143 6.90 -1.05 27.17
C GLU A 143 6.25 -1.34 25.81
N VAL A 144 4.99 -0.97 25.63
CA VAL A 144 4.30 -1.09 24.33
C VAL A 144 5.02 -0.26 23.27
N ALA A 145 5.29 1.01 23.56
CA ALA A 145 5.92 1.91 22.59
C ALA A 145 7.35 1.50 22.23
N LEU A 146 8.15 1.07 23.22
CA LEU A 146 9.51 0.60 22.96
C LEU A 146 9.53 -0.68 22.12
N ARG A 147 8.57 -1.60 22.35
CA ARG A 147 8.41 -2.78 21.51
C ARG A 147 8.05 -2.39 20.07
N VAL A 148 7.06 -1.52 19.89
CA VAL A 148 6.67 -1.02 18.56
C VAL A 148 7.87 -0.41 17.83
N ILE A 149 8.68 0.41 18.51
CA ILE A 149 9.90 0.97 17.92
C ILE A 149 10.87 -0.12 17.47
N LEU A 150 11.06 -1.19 18.27
CA LEU A 150 11.95 -2.29 17.89
C LEU A 150 11.42 -3.06 16.68
N ASP A 151 10.13 -3.41 16.70
CA ASP A 151 9.46 -4.14 15.63
C ASP A 151 9.56 -3.35 14.30
N ASP A 152 9.25 -2.04 14.35
CA ASP A 152 9.34 -1.13 13.19
C ASP A 152 10.77 -1.02 12.62
N LEU A 153 11.80 -1.21 13.45
CA LEU A 153 13.21 -1.15 13.04
C LEU A 153 13.75 -2.50 12.57
N GLU A 154 13.14 -3.62 12.96
CA GLU A 154 13.51 -4.97 12.55
C GLU A 154 12.91 -5.31 11.19
N GLU A 155 11.64 -4.95 10.97
CA GLU A 155 10.88 -5.27 9.74
C GLU A 155 10.95 -4.17 8.66
N ALA A 156 11.99 -3.34 8.68
CA ALA A 156 12.02 -2.10 7.90
C ALA A 156 12.09 -2.32 6.36
N ASP A 157 11.05 -1.89 5.65
CA ASP A 157 11.01 -1.69 4.18
C ASP A 157 11.36 -0.23 3.86
N TRP A 158 12.64 0.11 3.95
CA TRP A 158 13.11 1.50 3.89
C TRP A 158 12.64 2.26 2.64
N GLY A 159 12.03 3.43 2.85
CA GLY A 159 11.55 4.23 1.75
C GLY A 159 11.05 5.62 2.11
N ARG A 160 10.16 6.14 1.26
CA ARG A 160 9.54 7.46 1.40
C ARG A 160 8.06 7.33 1.72
N ASP A 161 7.50 8.37 2.31
CA ASP A 161 6.06 8.56 2.43
C ASP A 161 5.66 9.91 1.80
N PRO A 162 4.74 9.93 0.82
CA PRO A 162 4.21 11.17 0.26
C PRO A 162 3.60 12.15 1.27
N LEU A 163 3.21 11.67 2.46
CA LEU A 163 2.68 12.52 3.55
C LEU A 163 3.77 13.11 4.46
N VAL A 164 5.01 12.64 4.34
CA VAL A 164 6.14 13.07 5.18
C VAL A 164 7.31 13.49 4.27
N PRO A 165 7.16 14.60 3.53
CA PRO A 165 8.14 15.00 2.52
C PRO A 165 9.52 15.23 3.13
N GLY A 166 10.55 14.69 2.47
CA GLY A 166 11.96 14.81 2.88
C GLY A 166 12.42 13.79 3.91
N ALA A 167 11.52 13.08 4.60
CA ALA A 167 11.89 12.05 5.57
C ALA A 167 12.17 10.69 4.92
N VAL A 168 12.98 9.86 5.58
CA VAL A 168 13.21 8.45 5.24
C VAL A 168 12.47 7.61 6.27
N CYS A 169 11.64 6.68 5.84
CA CYS A 169 10.78 5.89 6.72
C CYS A 169 11.20 4.43 6.73
N THR A 170 10.91 3.71 7.82
CA THR A 170 11.04 2.25 7.93
C THR A 170 10.02 1.48 7.08
N TYR A 171 9.20 2.20 6.31
CA TYR A 171 8.17 1.65 5.44
C TYR A 171 8.06 2.51 4.18
N ARG A 172 7.29 2.02 3.21
CA ARG A 172 6.91 2.77 2.00
C ARG A 172 5.45 3.19 2.07
N GLY A 173 5.21 4.50 2.13
CA GLY A 173 3.86 5.04 2.21
C GLY A 173 3.18 5.16 0.85
N ALA A 174 1.85 5.28 0.86
CA ALA A 174 1.08 5.66 -0.32
C ALA A 174 0.05 6.75 0.02
N ARG A 175 -0.27 7.59 -0.96
CA ARG A 175 -1.32 8.62 -0.87
C ARG A 175 -2.32 8.44 -2.00
N TRP A 176 -3.60 8.46 -1.65
CA TRP A 176 -4.71 8.30 -2.59
C TRP A 176 -5.89 9.21 -2.21
N SER A 177 -6.90 9.24 -3.07
CA SER A 177 -8.16 9.95 -2.80
C SER A 177 -9.14 9.04 -2.06
N ALA A 178 -9.31 9.25 -0.75
CA ALA A 178 -10.31 8.53 0.05
C ALA A 178 -11.74 8.78 -0.45
N ARG A 179 -12.02 9.96 -1.01
CA ARG A 179 -13.31 10.26 -1.66
C ARG A 179 -13.58 9.32 -2.84
N GLU A 180 -12.57 9.04 -3.65
CA GLU A 180 -12.72 8.07 -4.75
C GLU A 180 -12.89 6.64 -4.25
N ALA A 181 -12.30 6.29 -3.10
CA ALA A 181 -12.46 4.99 -2.47
C ALA A 181 -13.88 4.81 -1.89
N ARG A 182 -14.43 5.83 -1.21
CA ARG A 182 -15.80 5.83 -0.66
C ARG A 182 -16.86 5.54 -1.70
N VAL A 183 -16.76 6.18 -2.88
CA VAL A 183 -17.72 5.99 -3.98
C VAL A 183 -17.71 4.54 -4.50
N ARG A 184 -16.62 3.81 -4.26
CA ARG A 184 -16.44 2.41 -4.67
C ARG A 184 -16.84 1.42 -3.57
N GLY A 185 -17.28 1.92 -2.40
CA GLY A 185 -18.04 1.21 -1.38
C GLY A 185 -17.34 0.01 -0.73
N SER A 186 -16.03 -0.11 -0.86
CA SER A 186 -15.40 -1.40 -0.55
C SER A 186 -15.23 -1.66 0.94
N GLY A 187 -15.11 -0.65 1.82
CA GLY A 187 -14.81 -0.89 3.24
C GLY A 187 -13.58 -1.80 3.45
N GLU A 188 -12.75 -1.92 2.41
CA GLU A 188 -11.67 -2.89 2.30
C GLU A 188 -10.34 -2.15 2.48
N ALA A 189 -9.34 -2.88 2.96
CA ALA A 189 -7.95 -2.45 2.88
C ALA A 189 -7.47 -2.49 1.42
N GLY A 190 -6.27 -1.95 1.18
CA GLY A 190 -5.68 -1.91 -0.14
C GLY A 190 -4.22 -2.33 -0.16
N PHE A 191 -3.80 -2.69 -1.37
CA PHE A 191 -2.41 -2.99 -1.68
C PHE A 191 -1.96 -2.25 -2.93
N TRP A 192 -0.67 -1.97 -2.99
CA TRP A 192 -0.02 -1.42 -4.18
C TRP A 192 1.27 -2.20 -4.48
N VAL A 193 1.77 -2.05 -5.70
CA VAL A 193 2.97 -2.75 -6.18
C VAL A 193 4.00 -1.77 -6.71
N THR A 194 5.27 -2.19 -6.69
CA THR A 194 6.42 -1.37 -7.10
C THR A 194 6.89 -1.66 -8.51
N ALA A 195 6.54 -2.83 -9.03
CA ALA A 195 6.77 -3.26 -10.41
C ALA A 195 5.48 -3.88 -10.96
N PRO A 196 5.34 -4.04 -12.29
CA PRO A 196 4.25 -4.80 -12.86
C PRO A 196 4.25 -6.24 -12.30
N THR A 197 3.15 -6.64 -11.66
CA THR A 197 3.06 -7.90 -10.92
C THR A 197 1.95 -8.77 -11.48
N GLU A 198 2.24 -10.02 -11.79
CA GLU A 198 1.25 -10.97 -12.29
C GLU A 198 0.30 -11.41 -11.18
N VAL A 199 -0.97 -11.55 -11.55
CA VAL A 199 -2.02 -12.08 -10.67
C VAL A 199 -2.46 -13.43 -11.21
N ARG A 200 -2.50 -14.43 -10.34
CA ARG A 200 -2.87 -15.81 -10.68
C ARG A 200 -4.32 -16.10 -10.30
N ALA A 201 -4.96 -17.08 -10.95
CA ALA A 201 -6.38 -17.37 -10.70
C ALA A 201 -6.69 -17.85 -9.27
N ALA A 202 -5.77 -18.62 -8.65
CA ALA A 202 -5.98 -19.19 -7.32
C ALA A 202 -4.68 -19.43 -6.51
N ALA A 203 -3.56 -19.77 -7.17
CA ALA A 203 -2.30 -20.12 -6.50
C ALA A 203 -1.08 -19.97 -7.43
N GLU A 204 0.11 -20.34 -6.94
CA GLU A 204 1.42 -20.19 -7.60
C GLU A 204 1.49 -20.73 -9.04
N ASP A 205 1.03 -21.97 -9.24
CA ASP A 205 1.08 -22.64 -10.55
C ASP A 205 -0.15 -22.35 -11.43
N ALA A 206 -1.09 -21.54 -10.96
CA ALA A 206 -2.27 -21.18 -11.74
C ALA A 206 -1.91 -20.22 -12.87
N GLU A 207 -2.80 -20.14 -13.87
CA GLU A 207 -2.62 -19.21 -14.98
C GLU A 207 -2.65 -17.74 -14.53
N THR A 208 -1.92 -16.89 -15.23
CA THR A 208 -1.98 -15.44 -15.05
C THR A 208 -3.28 -14.91 -15.61
N VAL A 209 -4.13 -14.35 -14.74
CA VAL A 209 -5.44 -13.78 -15.09
C VAL A 209 -5.43 -12.26 -15.19
N ALA A 210 -4.45 -11.60 -14.59
CA ALA A 210 -4.29 -10.15 -14.67
C ALA A 210 -2.85 -9.71 -14.38
N ARG A 211 -2.62 -8.40 -14.49
CA ARG A 211 -1.37 -7.76 -14.08
C ARG A 211 -1.65 -6.48 -13.29
N LEU A 212 -1.09 -6.38 -12.10
CA LEU A 212 -1.07 -5.17 -11.29
C LEU A 212 -0.05 -4.19 -11.86
N VAL A 213 -0.34 -2.90 -11.77
CA VAL A 213 0.47 -1.81 -12.33
C VAL A 213 0.89 -0.88 -11.19
N PRO A 214 2.16 -0.44 -11.14
CA PRO A 214 2.62 0.56 -10.16
C PRO A 214 1.83 1.87 -10.21
N GLY A 215 1.80 2.60 -9.09
CA GLY A 215 1.03 3.86 -8.97
C GLY A 215 -0.49 3.66 -8.94
N ARG A 216 -0.91 2.45 -8.57
CA ARG A 216 -2.32 2.07 -8.36
C ARG A 216 -2.48 1.34 -7.03
N ILE A 217 -3.60 1.58 -6.37
CA ILE A 217 -4.07 0.76 -5.25
C ILE A 217 -5.19 -0.14 -5.76
N TYR A 218 -5.04 -1.42 -5.43
CA TYR A 218 -6.00 -2.48 -5.66
C TYR A 218 -6.63 -2.86 -4.32
N PHE A 219 -7.91 -3.21 -4.37
CA PHE A 219 -8.61 -3.63 -3.17
C PHE A 219 -8.19 -5.04 -2.75
N GLN A 220 -8.14 -5.26 -1.44
CA GLN A 220 -8.00 -6.59 -0.89
C GLN A 220 -9.16 -7.47 -1.40
N GLY A 221 -8.85 -8.70 -1.78
CA GLY A 221 -9.85 -9.73 -2.01
C GLY A 221 -9.64 -10.90 -1.07
N TYR A 222 -10.65 -11.74 -0.94
CA TYR A 222 -10.59 -12.95 -0.13
C TYR A 222 -10.57 -14.19 -1.01
N LEU A 223 -9.64 -15.10 -0.72
CA LEU A 223 -9.56 -16.41 -1.33
C LEU A 223 -10.05 -17.42 -0.29
N ASP A 224 -10.88 -18.38 -0.70
CA ASP A 224 -11.41 -19.42 0.21
C ASP A 224 -10.28 -20.29 0.80
N THR A 225 -9.23 -20.51 0.01
CA THR A 225 -8.06 -21.33 0.37
C THR A 225 -6.78 -20.63 -0.10
N PRO A 226 -6.30 -19.61 0.62
CA PRO A 226 -5.07 -18.92 0.24
C PRO A 226 -3.87 -19.85 0.41
N THR A 227 -3.01 -19.92 -0.62
CA THR A 227 -1.69 -20.54 -0.49
C THR A 227 -0.84 -19.72 0.49
N GLU A 228 -0.02 -20.38 1.31
CA GLU A 228 0.89 -19.69 2.23
C GLU A 228 1.78 -18.69 1.49
N GLY A 229 1.90 -17.47 2.01
CA GLY A 229 2.66 -16.40 1.35
C GLY A 229 1.96 -15.76 0.14
N TRP A 230 0.69 -16.08 -0.10
CA TRP A 230 -0.14 -15.45 -1.13
C TRP A 230 -1.34 -14.72 -0.52
N ARG A 231 -1.74 -13.63 -1.17
CA ARG A 231 -2.90 -12.80 -0.80
C ARG A 231 -3.89 -12.72 -1.94
N GLY A 232 -5.17 -12.60 -1.58
CA GLY A 232 -6.23 -12.23 -2.51
C GLY A 232 -6.21 -10.75 -2.85
N ILE A 233 -6.33 -10.44 -4.14
CA ILE A 233 -6.53 -9.09 -4.67
C ILE A 233 -7.77 -9.11 -5.54
N ARG A 234 -8.66 -8.14 -5.33
CA ARG A 234 -9.83 -7.96 -6.18
C ARG A 234 -9.42 -7.46 -7.56
N LEU A 235 -9.85 -8.17 -8.60
CA LEU A 235 -9.52 -7.87 -9.98
C LEU A 235 -10.40 -6.74 -10.54
N PRO A 236 -9.84 -5.82 -11.35
CA PRO A 236 -10.61 -4.73 -11.97
C PRO A 236 -11.80 -5.20 -12.82
N ALA A 237 -11.68 -6.37 -13.44
CA ALA A 237 -12.71 -6.96 -14.28
C ALA A 237 -13.78 -7.74 -13.49
N GLY A 238 -13.64 -7.84 -12.17
CA GLY A 238 -14.47 -8.69 -11.30
C GLY A 238 -13.72 -9.96 -10.86
N GLY A 239 -14.14 -10.52 -9.72
CA GLY A 239 -13.50 -11.67 -9.08
C GLY A 239 -12.24 -11.32 -8.28
N VAL A 240 -11.59 -12.36 -7.77
CA VAL A 240 -10.37 -12.28 -6.96
C VAL A 240 -9.28 -13.11 -7.63
N GLY A 241 -8.03 -12.63 -7.54
CA GLY A 241 -6.86 -13.40 -7.93
C GLY A 241 -5.79 -13.38 -6.84
N ALA A 242 -4.83 -14.27 -6.94
CA ALA A 242 -3.77 -14.47 -5.97
C ALA A 242 -2.48 -13.75 -6.41
N VAL A 243 -1.80 -13.10 -5.45
CA VAL A 243 -0.49 -12.46 -5.64
C VAL A 243 0.43 -12.83 -4.47
N PRO A 244 1.74 -13.04 -4.68
CA PRO A 244 2.67 -13.25 -3.58
C PRO A 244 2.67 -12.04 -2.63
N ASP A 245 2.51 -12.27 -1.33
CA ASP A 245 2.44 -11.22 -0.30
C ASP A 245 3.68 -10.33 -0.32
N ALA A 246 4.86 -10.92 -0.52
CA ALA A 246 6.13 -10.21 -0.62
C ALA A 246 6.22 -9.18 -1.78
N LYS A 247 5.27 -9.21 -2.74
CA LYS A 247 5.20 -8.22 -3.84
C LYS A 247 4.21 -7.10 -3.57
N LEU A 248 3.40 -7.24 -2.51
CA LEU A 248 2.36 -6.31 -2.14
C LEU A 248 2.88 -5.40 -1.03
N HIS A 249 2.59 -4.12 -1.15
CA HIS A 249 2.79 -3.16 -0.08
C HIS A 249 1.41 -2.75 0.44
N PRO A 250 1.12 -2.91 1.74
CA PRO A 250 -0.16 -2.53 2.29
C PRO A 250 -0.32 -1.00 2.27
N THR A 251 -1.55 -0.53 2.13
CA THR A 251 -1.88 0.89 2.33
C THR A 251 -1.97 1.26 3.81
N ARG A 252 -2.24 0.26 4.65
CA ARG A 252 -2.11 0.31 6.12
C ARG A 252 -0.63 0.18 6.44
N VAL A 253 0.01 1.29 6.79
CA VAL A 253 1.43 1.32 7.15
C VAL A 253 1.59 1.67 8.63
N GLY A 254 2.55 1.02 9.29
CA GLY A 254 3.08 1.36 10.61
C GLY A 254 4.58 1.62 10.47
N GLY A 255 5.12 2.50 11.30
CA GLY A 255 6.56 2.72 11.31
C GLY A 255 7.02 4.10 11.76
N LEU A 256 8.33 4.31 11.60
CA LEU A 256 9.03 5.53 11.98
C LEU A 256 9.53 6.24 10.73
N CYS A 257 9.50 7.57 10.73
CA CYS A 257 10.23 8.37 9.76
C CYS A 257 11.28 9.26 10.43
N PHE A 258 12.41 9.37 9.74
CA PHE A 258 13.57 10.12 10.14
C PHE A 258 13.75 11.34 9.25
N SER A 259 13.96 12.51 9.87
CA SER A 259 14.33 13.74 9.17
C SER A 259 15.77 14.12 9.49
N ALA A 260 16.43 14.77 8.54
CA ALA A 260 17.73 15.35 8.77
C ALA A 260 17.63 16.49 9.82
N LYS A 261 18.55 16.53 10.78
CA LYS A 261 18.65 17.64 11.74
C LYS A 261 19.37 18.83 11.09
N THR A 262 18.96 20.05 11.45
CA THR A 262 19.77 21.25 11.18
C THR A 262 21.10 21.12 11.92
N GLY A 263 22.22 21.10 11.18
CA GLY A 263 23.56 20.88 11.76
C GLY A 263 24.10 19.45 11.63
N GLY A 264 23.36 18.53 10.98
CA GLY A 264 23.83 17.19 10.65
C GLY A 264 23.20 16.07 11.48
N GLY A 265 23.20 14.86 10.91
CA GLY A 265 22.58 13.68 11.50
C GLY A 265 21.07 13.57 11.29
N TRP A 266 20.46 12.55 11.90
CA TRP A 266 19.05 12.19 11.73
C TRP A 266 18.31 12.17 13.07
N ILE A 267 17.00 12.35 13.02
CA ILE A 267 16.10 12.33 14.17
C ILE A 267 14.79 11.67 13.81
N VAL A 268 14.16 10.94 14.73
CA VAL A 268 12.78 10.49 14.56
C VAL A 268 11.90 11.72 14.56
N SER A 269 11.21 11.96 13.45
CA SER A 269 10.35 13.13 13.27
C SER A 269 8.88 12.76 13.17
N THR A 270 8.58 11.51 12.81
CA THR A 270 7.22 11.05 12.58
C THR A 270 7.01 9.63 13.07
N PHE A 271 5.87 9.40 13.71
CA PHE A 271 5.32 8.07 13.95
C PHE A 271 4.10 7.86 13.05
N THR A 272 4.04 6.70 12.43
CA THR A 272 2.94 6.33 11.56
C THR A 272 2.26 5.10 12.14
N ALA A 273 0.95 5.16 12.26
CA ALA A 273 0.15 4.06 12.76
C ALA A 273 -1.17 4.00 12.01
N SER A 274 -1.90 2.93 12.25
CA SER A 274 -3.23 2.74 11.68
C SER A 274 -4.23 2.56 12.80
N ARG A 275 -5.33 3.31 12.75
CA ARG A 275 -6.43 3.23 13.74
C ARG A 275 -7.62 2.48 13.14
N LEU A 276 -8.26 1.65 13.98
CA LEU A 276 -9.61 1.11 13.78
C LEU A 276 -10.64 2.24 13.68
#